data_AF-A0A9Q3I7H0-F1
#
_entry.id   AF-A0A9Q3I7H0-F1
#
_cell.length_a   1.000
_cell.length_b   1.000
_cell.length_c   1.000
_cell.angle_alpha   90.00
_cell.angle_beta   90.00
_cell.angle_gamma   90.00
#
_symmetry.space_group_name_H-M   'P 1'
#
loop_
_entity.id
_entity.type
_entity.pdbx_description
1 polymer ?
#
loop_
_entity_poly.entity_id
_entity_poly.type
_entity_poly.pdbx_seq_one_letter_code
_entity_poly.pdbx_strand_id
1 'polypeptide(L)'
;MTNHCTEFVIKRLSLRSHRKEFKQALTNAPLLLIPDWKLPFKLYIDACGEGLGAALRQVQIVNEKPYEDPICFMSRQIKPTEARCGASQIECLFLIWALEKIHYYLDVS
;
A
#
# COMPACT_ATOMS: atom_id res chain seq x y z
N MET A 1 23.58 -5.34 11.28
CA MET A 1 22.49 -6.33 11.14
C MET A 1 21.26 -5.76 11.84
N THR A 2 20.65 -4.71 11.29
CA THR A 2 19.41 -4.14 11.84
C THR A 2 18.25 -4.76 11.09
N ASN A 3 17.51 -5.62 11.79
CA ASN A 3 16.27 -6.20 11.32
C ASN A 3 15.21 -5.10 11.19
N HIS A 4 15.25 -4.30 10.11
CA HIS A 4 14.17 -3.40 9.73
C HIS A 4 13.09 -4.25 9.05
N CYS A 5 12.33 -4.99 9.86
CA CYS A 5 11.30 -5.91 9.38
C CYS A 5 10.11 -5.10 8.88
N THR A 6 10.04 -4.85 7.56
CA THR A 6 8.82 -4.36 6.90
C THR A 6 7.69 -5.33 7.19
N GLU A 7 6.62 -4.85 7.82
CA GLU A 7 5.46 -5.68 8.13
C GLU A 7 4.49 -5.63 6.94
N PHE A 8 4.32 -6.76 6.26
CA PHE A 8 3.39 -6.87 5.13
C PHE A 8 1.99 -7.20 5.65
N VAL A 9 1.06 -6.25 5.52
CA VAL A 9 -0.33 -6.42 5.97
C VAL A 9 -1.23 -6.57 4.75
N ILE A 10 -1.50 -7.82 4.36
CA ILE A 10 -2.47 -8.12 3.31
C ILE A 10 -3.87 -8.10 3.96
N LYS A 11 -4.59 -6.99 3.79
CA LYS A 11 -6.00 -6.89 4.20
C LYS A 11 -6.89 -6.88 2.96
N ARG A 12 -7.65 -7.96 2.80
CA ARG A 12 -8.71 -8.06 1.78
C ARG A 12 -9.88 -7.18 2.20
N LEU A 13 -10.04 -6.01 1.57
CA LEU A 13 -11.21 -5.16 1.74
C LEU A 13 -11.99 -5.15 0.41
N SER A 14 -13.29 -5.34 0.46
CA SER A 14 -14.09 -5.44 -0.77
C SER A 14 -14.22 -4.06 -1.44
N LEU A 15 -13.32 -3.74 -2.37
CA LEU A 15 -13.26 -2.49 -3.14
C LEU A 15 -14.33 -2.37 -4.25
N ARG A 16 -15.48 -3.04 -4.15
CA ARG A 16 -16.50 -3.04 -5.23
C ARG A 16 -17.32 -1.75 -5.32
N SER A 17 -17.42 -0.95 -4.26
CA SER A 17 -18.34 0.20 -4.22
C SER A 17 -17.67 1.57 -4.06
N HIS A 18 -16.39 1.63 -3.69
CA HIS A 18 -15.83 2.84 -3.08
C HIS A 18 -14.92 3.67 -3.99
N ARG A 19 -15.01 3.57 -5.33
CA ARG A 19 -14.15 4.38 -6.23
C ARG A 19 -14.34 5.89 -6.04
N LYS A 20 -15.58 6.32 -5.77
CA LYS A 20 -15.92 7.74 -5.63
C LYS A 20 -15.51 8.26 -4.25
N GLU A 21 -15.76 7.48 -3.21
CA GLU A 21 -15.31 7.78 -1.84
C GLU A 21 -13.79 7.72 -1.72
N PHE A 22 -13.12 6.77 -2.38
CA PHE A 22 -11.66 6.69 -2.43
C PHE A 22 -11.05 7.92 -3.12
N LYS A 23 -11.62 8.37 -4.24
CA LYS A 23 -11.19 9.61 -4.88
C LYS A 23 -11.38 10.82 -3.97
N GLN A 24 -12.53 10.93 -3.30
CA GLN A 24 -12.78 12.01 -2.34
C GLN A 24 -11.87 11.92 -1.11
N ALA A 25 -11.58 10.72 -0.63
CA ALA A 25 -10.67 10.47 0.47
C ALA A 25 -9.22 10.80 0.08
N LEU A 26 -8.81 10.61 -1.18
CA LEU A 26 -7.52 11.07 -1.69
C LEU A 26 -7.46 12.60 -1.79
N THR A 27 -8.53 13.25 -2.24
CA THR A 27 -8.60 14.73 -2.29
C THR A 27 -8.60 15.35 -0.89
N ASN A 28 -9.19 14.67 0.09
CA ASN A 28 -9.24 15.08 1.48
C ASN A 28 -8.18 14.37 2.34
N ALA A 29 -7.23 13.67 1.73
CA ALA A 29 -6.32 12.80 2.47
C ALA A 29 -5.44 13.63 3.41
N PRO A 30 -5.17 13.13 4.63
CA PRO A 30 -4.16 13.71 5.48
C PRO A 30 -2.83 13.77 4.71
N LEU A 31 -2.06 14.83 4.98
CA LEU A 31 -0.74 15.08 4.40
C LEU A 31 0.11 13.80 4.44
N LEU A 32 0.76 13.47 3.33
CA LEU A 32 1.69 12.35 3.28
C LEU A 32 2.82 12.58 4.28
N LEU A 33 3.14 11.56 5.07
CA LEU A 33 4.29 11.61 5.98
C LEU A 33 5.60 11.56 5.19
N ILE A 34 6.61 12.28 5.69
CA ILE A 34 7.98 12.14 5.20
C ILE A 34 8.52 10.80 5.71
N PRO A 35 9.07 9.91 4.85
CA PRO A 35 9.56 8.61 5.29
C PRO A 35 10.75 8.74 6.23
N ASP A 36 10.74 7.96 7.31
CA ASP A 36 11.88 7.75 8.19
C ASP A 36 12.51 6.38 7.91
N TRP A 37 13.70 6.35 7.33
CA TRP A 37 14.40 5.12 6.96
C TRP A 37 14.76 4.20 8.13
N LYS A 38 14.71 4.70 9.38
CA LYS A 38 15.02 3.90 10.57
C LYS A 38 13.83 3.08 11.07
N LEU A 39 12.62 3.39 10.59
CA LEU A 39 11.38 2.79 11.07
C LEU A 39 10.82 1.80 10.03
N PRO A 40 10.20 0.70 10.48
CA PRO A 40 9.63 -0.28 9.56
C PRO A 40 8.45 0.31 8.78
N PHE A 41 8.39 -0.02 7.50
CA PHE A 41 7.22 0.30 6.67
C PHE A 41 6.15 -0.79 6.78
N LYS A 42 4.89 -0.39 6.54
CA LYS A 42 3.75 -1.29 6.40
C LYS A 42 3.16 -1.14 5.02
N LEU A 43 3.13 -2.24 4.26
CA LEU A 43 2.50 -2.26 2.95
C LEU A 43 1.10 -2.86 3.06
N TYR A 44 0.09 -2.06 2.74
CA TYR A 44 -1.30 -2.48 2.60
C TYR A 44 -1.61 -2.67 1.13
N ILE A 45 -2.21 -3.81 0.79
CA ILE A 45 -2.63 -4.14 -0.56
C ILE A 45 -4.11 -4.48 -0.53
N ASP A 46 -4.82 -3.99 -1.53
CA ASP A 46 -6.21 -4.31 -1.78
C ASP A 46 -6.48 -4.53 -3.27
N ALA A 47 -7.30 -5.53 -3.57
CA ALA A 47 -7.60 -5.96 -4.92
C ALA A 47 -9.10 -6.22 -5.07
N CYS A 48 -9.75 -5.50 -5.98
CA CYS A 48 -11.07 -5.86 -6.48
C CYS A 48 -10.99 -6.32 -7.92
N GLY A 49 -12.02 -7.00 -8.41
CA GLY A 49 -12.05 -7.52 -9.79
C GLY A 49 -11.90 -6.47 -10.90
N GLU A 50 -11.91 -5.18 -10.58
CA GLU A 50 -11.75 -4.07 -11.53
C GLU A 50 -10.45 -3.27 -11.34
N GLY A 51 -9.81 -3.34 -10.17
CA GLY A 51 -8.71 -2.46 -9.83
C GLY A 51 -7.91 -2.89 -8.61
N LEU A 52 -6.65 -2.47 -8.60
CA LEU A 52 -5.66 -2.80 -7.58
C LEU A 52 -5.18 -1.52 -6.92
N GLY A 53 -5.07 -1.54 -5.60
CA GLY A 53 -4.62 -0.43 -4.78
C GLY A 53 -3.64 -0.90 -3.70
N ALA A 54 -2.62 -0.09 -3.43
CA ALA A 54 -1.72 -0.27 -2.31
C ALA A 54 -1.46 1.07 -1.61
N ALA A 55 -1.21 0.99 -0.31
CA ALA A 55 -0.76 2.11 0.51
C ALA A 55 0.47 1.67 1.32
N LEU A 56 1.58 2.38 1.12
CA LEU A 56 2.74 2.29 1.99
C LEU A 56 2.52 3.24 3.16
N ARG A 57 2.51 2.71 4.38
CA ARG A 57 2.31 3.46 5.62
C ARG A 57 3.50 3.29 6.53
N GLN A 58 3.66 4.20 7.48
CA GLN A 58 4.68 4.09 8.50
C GLN A 58 4.11 4.59 9.84
N VAL A 59 4.51 3.92 10.92
CA VAL A 59 4.19 4.38 12.28
C VAL A 59 5.33 5.29 12.74
N GLN A 60 5.03 6.57 12.96
CA GLN A 60 5.98 7.56 13.48
C GLN A 60 5.48 8.14 14.81
N ILE A 61 6.40 8.61 15.65
CA ILE A 61 6.01 9.32 16.89
C ILE A 61 5.91 10.82 16.57
N VAL A 62 4.69 11.34 16.60
CA VAL A 62 4.40 12.78 16.43
C VAL A 62 3.76 13.27 17.72
N ASN A 63 4.34 14.31 18.34
CA ASN A 63 3.89 14.85 19.62
C ASN A 63 3.72 13.75 20.70
N GLU A 64 4.74 12.91 20.85
CA GLU A 64 4.79 11.80 21.83
C GLU A 64 3.74 10.70 21.63
N LYS A 65 3.02 10.70 20.50
CA LYS A 65 1.99 9.71 20.18
C LYS A 65 2.32 8.98 18.88
N PRO A 66 2.07 7.66 18.79
CA PRO A 66 2.20 6.93 17.55
C PRO A 66 1.11 7.37 16.57
N TYR A 67 1.53 7.76 15.37
CA TYR A 67 0.67 8.09 14.24
C TYR A 67 1.02 7.17 13.08
N GLU A 68 0.04 6.45 12.55
CA GLU A 68 0.22 5.61 11.36
C GLU A 68 -0.43 6.29 10.17
N ASP A 69 0.41 6.84 9.29
CA ASP A 69 -0.05 7.62 8.15
C ASP A 69 0.57 7.13 6.83
N PRO A 70 -0.09 7.42 5.71
CA PRO A 70 0.40 7.03 4.39
C PRO A 70 1.64 7.85 4.00
N ILE A 71 2.66 7.14 3.53
CA ILE A 71 3.85 7.68 2.86
C ILE A 71 3.61 7.77 1.35
N CYS A 72 3.00 6.73 0.79
CA CYS A 72 2.79 6.61 -0.66
C CYS A 72 1.54 5.78 -0.96
N PHE A 73 0.81 6.17 -2.01
CA PHE A 73 -0.27 5.40 -2.59
C PHE A 73 0.11 4.90 -3.97
N MET A 74 -0.26 3.67 -4.29
CA MET A 74 -0.06 3.05 -5.59
C MET A 74 -1.39 2.46 -6.06
N SER A 75 -1.72 2.61 -7.33
CA SER A 75 -2.89 1.93 -7.90
C SER A 75 -2.66 1.62 -9.37
N ARG A 76 -3.24 0.51 -9.84
CA ARG A 76 -3.27 0.18 -11.26
C ARG A 76 -4.52 -0.58 -11.62
N GLN A 77 -4.92 -0.51 -12.89
CA GLN A 77 -6.00 -1.33 -13.42
C GLN A 77 -5.51 -2.77 -13.67
N ILE A 78 -6.42 -3.73 -13.51
CA ILE A 78 -6.19 -5.13 -13.85
C ILE A 78 -6.13 -5.25 -15.38
N LYS A 79 -5.10 -5.91 -15.90
CA LYS A 79 -5.01 -6.18 -17.33
C LYS A 79 -6.03 -7.25 -17.73
N PRO A 80 -6.57 -7.24 -18.96
CA PRO A 80 -7.50 -8.28 -19.43
C PRO A 80 -6.95 -9.71 -19.31
N THR A 81 -5.64 -9.87 -19.39
CA THR A 81 -4.95 -11.15 -19.18
C THR A 81 -4.93 -11.59 -17.72
N GLU A 82 -4.79 -10.65 -16.79
CA GLU A 82 -4.79 -10.86 -15.34
C GLU A 82 -6.22 -11.07 -14.80
N ALA A 83 -7.24 -10.54 -15.47
CA ALA A 83 -8.65 -10.64 -15.07
C ALA A 83 -9.20 -12.08 -15.07
N ARG A 84 -8.50 -13.03 -15.70
CA ARG A 84 -8.85 -14.45 -15.70
C ARG A 84 -8.29 -15.21 -14.50
N CYS A 85 -7.39 -14.59 -13.73
CA CYS A 85 -6.77 -15.18 -12.55
C CYS A 85 -7.71 -15.09 -11.33
N GLY A 86 -7.53 -16.02 -10.39
CA GLY A 86 -8.24 -15.96 -9.12
C GLY A 86 -7.82 -14.75 -8.28
N ALA A 87 -8.68 -14.32 -7.35
CA ALA A 87 -8.42 -13.14 -6.50
C ALA A 87 -7.05 -13.21 -5.79
N SER A 88 -6.70 -14.37 -5.21
CA SER A 88 -5.41 -14.54 -4.53
C SER A 88 -4.21 -14.48 -5.47
N GLN A 89 -4.36 -14.90 -6.73
CA GLN A 89 -3.29 -14.80 -7.73
C GLN A 89 -3.06 -13.34 -8.14
N ILE A 90 -4.15 -12.58 -8.28
CA ILE A 90 -4.11 -11.16 -8.59
C ILE A 90 -3.49 -10.37 -7.43
N GLU A 91 -3.89 -10.67 -6.19
CA GLU A 91 -3.31 -10.09 -4.97
C GLU A 91 -1.79 -10.31 -4.91
N CYS A 92 -1.34 -11.54 -5.16
CA CYS A 92 0.10 -11.89 -5.17
C CYS A 92 0.85 -11.19 -6.32
N LEU A 93 0.29 -11.19 -7.53
CA LEU A 93 0.89 -10.50 -8.68
C LEU A 93 1.02 -8.99 -8.43
N PHE A 94 0.02 -8.40 -7.77
CA PHE A 94 0.06 -7.00 -7.41
C PHE A 94 1.03 -6.71 -6.26
N LEU A 95 1.17 -7.62 -5.29
CA LEU A 95 2.20 -7.52 -4.25
C LEU A 95 3.59 -7.43 -4.87
N ILE A 96 3.94 -8.34 -5.80
CA ILE A 96 5.23 -8.32 -6.50
C ILE A 96 5.42 -6.99 -7.23
N TRP A 97 4.41 -6.55 -7.99
CA TRP A 97 4.46 -5.28 -8.69
C TRP A 97 4.62 -4.08 -7.74
N ALA A 98 3.93 -4.07 -6.60
CA ALA A 98 4.02 -3.01 -5.61
C ALA A 98 5.42 -2.96 -4.98
N LEU A 99 6.00 -4.13 -4.65
CA LEU A 99 7.38 -4.27 -4.17
C LEU A 99 8.39 -3.72 -5.18
N GLU A 100 8.24 -4.05 -6.47
CA GLU A 100 9.07 -3.48 -7.54
C GLU A 100 8.95 -1.94 -7.61
N LYS A 101 7.79 -1.36 -7.28
CA LYS A 101 7.63 0.10 -7.24
C LYS A 101 8.20 0.75 -5.99
N ILE A 102 8.15 0.07 -4.84
CA ILE A 102 8.69 0.58 -3.58
C ILE A 102 10.12 0.13 -3.29
N HIS A 103 10.81 -0.53 -4.22
CA HIS A 103 12.21 -0.95 -4.05
C HIS A 103 13.09 0.20 -3.55
N TYR A 104 12.91 1.42 -4.09
CA TYR A 104 13.63 2.61 -3.61
C TYR A 104 13.41 2.91 -2.12
N TYR A 105 12.24 2.54 -1.57
CA TYR A 105 11.96 2.69 -0.13
C TYR A 105 12.50 1.53 0.73
N LEU A 106 12.85 0.40 0.12
CA LEU A 106 13.38 -0.80 0.80
C LEU A 106 14.91 -0.90 0.69
N ASP A 107 15.50 -0.32 -0.36
CA ASP A 107 16.92 -0.42 -0.70
C ASP A 107 17.82 0.58 0.06
N VAL A 108 17.26 1.44 0.93
CA VAL A 108 18.06 2.34 1.81
C VAL A 108 18.56 1.58 3.07
N SER A 109 18.90 0.31 2.89
CA SER A 109 19.47 -0.57 3.93
C SER A 109 20.99 -0.38 4.08
#